data_AF-A0A538NWC6-F1
#
_entry.id   AF-A0A538NWC6-F1
#
_cell.length_a   1.000
_cell.length_b   1.000
_cell.length_c   1.000
_cell.angle_alpha   90.00
_cell.angle_beta   90.00
_cell.angle_gamma   90.00
#
_symmetry.space_group_name_H-M   'P 1'
#
loop_
_entity.id
_entity.type
_entity.pdbx_description
1 polymer ?
#
loop_
_entity_poly.entity_id
_entity_poly.type
_entity_poly.pdbx_seq_one_letter_code
_entity_poly.pdbx_strand_id
1 'polypeptide(L)'
;MRQLVERHDLAMALVSPNKLSDEEKLETLQRLDQFRQWHSLDEKRYCLVCGKIITGREIQVIWGTRGNGPLRIVCSTERCNAIPMDWVRPTVEVHRIWIAPKN
;
A
#
# COMPACT_ATOMS: atom_id res chain seq x y z
N MET A 1 -16.43 -40.77 4.89
CA MET A 1 -15.39 -39.88 4.31
C MET A 1 -15.84 -38.45 4.54
N ARG A 2 -14.91 -37.62 5.06
CA ARG A 2 -15.17 -36.43 5.87
C ARG A 2 -15.89 -35.31 5.11
N GLN A 3 -16.74 -34.60 5.85
CA GLN A 3 -17.43 -33.35 5.52
C GLN A 3 -16.44 -32.23 5.18
N LEU A 4 -16.81 -31.36 4.25
CA LEU A 4 -16.97 -29.89 4.40
C LEU A 4 -16.82 -29.23 3.02
N VAL A 5 -17.96 -29.01 2.37
CA VAL A 5 -18.07 -28.05 1.26
C VAL A 5 -17.70 -26.69 1.83
N GLU A 6 -16.56 -26.15 1.38
CA GLU A 6 -15.99 -24.91 1.86
C GLU A 6 -16.97 -23.74 1.69
N ARG A 7 -17.38 -23.18 2.83
CA ARG A 7 -17.92 -21.82 2.92
C ARG A 7 -16.78 -20.85 2.59
N HIS A 8 -16.75 -20.31 1.38
CA HIS A 8 -15.96 -19.13 1.08
C HIS A 8 -16.90 -17.94 0.91
N ASP A 9 -17.13 -17.29 2.05
CA ASP A 9 -17.81 -16.01 2.21
C ASP A 9 -17.21 -14.91 1.31
N LEU A 10 -18.08 -13.96 0.94
CA LEU A 10 -17.86 -12.76 0.14
C LEU A 10 -16.87 -11.77 0.79
N ALA A 11 -15.60 -12.14 0.95
CA ALA A 11 -14.55 -11.22 1.34
C ALA A 11 -13.76 -10.82 0.10
N MET A 12 -13.76 -9.52 -0.20
CA MET A 12 -12.74 -8.89 -1.03
C MET A 12 -11.39 -9.50 -0.67
N ALA A 13 -10.80 -10.25 -1.59
CA ALA A 13 -9.53 -10.94 -1.40
C ALA A 13 -8.42 -9.88 -1.30
N LEU A 14 -8.32 -9.25 -0.15
CA LEU A 14 -7.13 -8.57 0.29
C LEU A 14 -6.04 -9.64 0.25
N VAL A 15 -4.96 -9.40 -0.49
CA VAL A 15 -3.73 -10.11 -0.19
C VAL A 15 -3.44 -9.71 1.24
N SER A 16 -3.57 -10.64 2.19
CA SER A 16 -3.04 -10.39 3.51
C SER A 16 -1.57 -10.02 3.31
N PRO A 17 -1.07 -8.91 3.87
CA PRO A 17 0.35 -8.54 3.80
C PRO A 17 1.30 -9.70 4.16
N ASN A 18 0.80 -10.70 4.88
CA ASN A 18 1.46 -11.94 5.27
C ASN A 18 1.63 -13.03 4.20
N LYS A 19 1.16 -12.86 2.95
CA LYS A 19 1.33 -13.88 1.90
C LYS A 19 2.54 -13.68 0.99
N LEU A 20 3.08 -12.46 0.91
CA LEU A 20 4.26 -12.18 0.11
C LEU A 20 5.51 -12.27 1.00
N SER A 21 6.59 -12.84 0.46
CA SER A 21 7.90 -12.69 1.08
C SER A 21 8.29 -11.21 1.10
N ASP A 22 9.25 -10.84 1.96
CA ASP A 22 9.76 -9.47 2.01
C ASP A 22 10.36 -9.05 0.65
N GLU A 23 11.03 -9.98 -0.04
CA GLU A 23 11.60 -9.77 -1.37
C GLU A 23 10.50 -9.56 -2.42
N GLU A 24 9.50 -10.45 -2.48
CA GLU A 24 8.37 -10.32 -3.42
C GLU A 24 7.58 -9.02 -3.18
N LYS A 25 7.46 -8.62 -1.91
CA LYS A 25 6.82 -7.37 -1.53
C LYS A 25 7.62 -6.17 -2.03
N LEU A 26 8.94 -6.18 -1.82
CA LEU A 26 9.81 -5.11 -2.29
C LEU A 26 9.78 -4.98 -3.81
N GLU A 27 9.88 -6.09 -4.54
CA GLU A 27 9.75 -6.11 -6.00
C GLU A 27 8.40 -5.56 -6.46
N THR A 28 7.32 -5.92 -5.76
CA THR A 28 5.98 -5.41 -6.06
C THR A 28 5.89 -3.91 -5.86
N LEU A 29 6.45 -3.37 -4.77
CA LEU A 29 6.52 -1.93 -4.51
C LEU A 29 7.34 -1.22 -5.59
N GLN A 30 8.52 -1.74 -5.94
CA GLN A 30 9.38 -1.19 -6.99
C GLN A 30 8.70 -1.16 -8.36
N ARG A 31 7.92 -2.20 -8.69
CA ARG A 31 7.21 -2.29 -9.97
C ARG A 31 6.02 -1.32 -10.06
N LEU A 32 5.30 -1.13 -8.96
CA LEU A 32 4.02 -0.39 -8.94
C LEU A 32 4.18 1.08 -8.54
N ASP A 33 5.19 1.44 -7.75
CA ASP A 33 5.56 2.83 -7.46
C ASP A 33 6.76 3.25 -8.32
N GLN A 34 6.47 3.58 -9.58
CA GLN A 34 7.49 3.98 -10.55
C GLN A 34 7.95 5.43 -10.37
N PHE A 35 7.23 6.23 -9.59
CA PHE A 35 7.54 7.65 -9.41
C PHE A 35 8.72 7.83 -8.46
N ARG A 36 8.80 6.99 -7.43
CA ARG A 36 9.85 7.05 -6.43
C ARG A 36 10.20 5.64 -5.99
N GLN A 37 11.31 5.13 -6.50
CA GLN A 37 11.76 3.77 -6.19
C GLN A 37 11.89 3.53 -4.68
N TRP A 38 11.55 2.29 -4.31
CA TRP A 38 11.74 1.71 -2.99
C TRP A 38 13.01 0.87 -2.99
N HIS A 39 13.98 1.15 -2.12
CA HIS A 39 15.21 0.35 -2.00
C HIS A 39 15.12 -0.65 -0.83
N SER A 40 14.21 -0.42 0.12
CA SER A 40 13.96 -1.28 1.26
C SER A 40 12.51 -1.13 1.74
N LEU A 41 11.96 -2.18 2.36
CA LEU A 41 10.65 -2.12 3.01
C LEU A 41 10.62 -1.21 4.25
N ASP A 42 11.79 -0.89 4.80
CA ASP A 42 11.94 0.01 5.95
C ASP A 42 11.95 1.49 5.56
N GLU A 43 11.97 1.79 4.24
CA GLU A 43 11.79 3.16 3.78
C GLU A 43 10.45 3.72 4.21
N LYS A 44 10.45 5.03 4.47
CA LYS A 44 9.27 5.76 4.93
C LYS A 44 8.73 6.63 3.81
N ARG A 45 7.40 6.74 3.77
CA ARG A 45 6.67 7.71 2.93
C ARG A 45 5.67 8.46 3.78
N TYR A 46 5.53 9.74 3.52
CA TYR A 46 4.45 10.56 4.06
C TYR A 46 3.27 10.51 3.10
N CYS A 47 2.14 10.04 3.59
CA CYS A 47 0.89 10.01 2.84
C CYS A 47 0.22 11.39 2.92
N LEU A 48 0.07 12.06 1.78
CA LEU A 48 -0.54 13.39 1.70
C LEU A 48 -2.04 13.38 1.99
N VAL A 49 -2.72 12.24 1.84
CA VAL A 49 -4.17 12.12 2.06
C VAL A 49 -4.51 11.98 3.54
N CYS A 50 -3.86 11.05 4.25
CA CYS A 50 -4.16 10.80 5.66
C CYS A 50 -3.17 11.45 6.64
N GLY A 51 -2.10 12.08 6.13
CA GLY A 51 -1.10 12.78 6.92
C GLY A 51 -0.21 11.89 7.79
N LYS A 52 -0.18 10.58 7.53
CA LYS A 52 0.62 9.61 8.32
C LYS A 52 1.89 9.22 7.58
N ILE A 53 2.91 8.88 8.36
CA ILE A 53 4.10 8.19 7.84
C ILE A 53 3.77 6.69 7.76
N ILE A 54 4.03 6.10 6.61
CA ILE A 54 3.89 4.67 6.34
C ILE A 54 5.22 4.10 5.86
N THR A 55 5.44 2.82 6.11
CA THR A 55 6.59 2.06 5.61
C THR A 55 6.18 1.11 4.50
N GLY A 56 7.17 0.62 3.73
CA GLY A 56 6.95 -0.42 2.73
C GLY A 56 6.35 -1.69 3.35
N ARG A 57 6.73 -2.02 4.59
CA ARG A 57 6.14 -3.13 5.37
C ARG A 57 4.65 -2.93 5.64
N GLU A 58 4.20 -1.71 5.90
CA GLU A 58 2.80 -1.42 6.23
C GLU A 58 1.92 -1.32 4.99
N ILE A 59 2.47 -0.87 3.85
CA ILE A 59 1.73 -0.75 2.59
C ILE A 59 1.04 -2.08 2.25
N GLN A 60 -0.23 -1.97 1.89
CA GLN A 60 -1.05 -3.11 1.53
C GLN A 60 -0.98 -3.32 0.03
N VAL A 61 -0.77 -4.58 -0.37
CA VAL A 61 -0.88 -5.02 -1.75
C VAL A 61 -2.26 -5.66 -1.90
N ILE A 62 -3.05 -5.24 -2.89
CA ILE A 62 -4.38 -5.79 -3.14
C ILE A 62 -4.49 -6.24 -4.59
N TRP A 63 -5.18 -7.37 -4.82
CA TRP A 63 -5.61 -7.76 -6.16
C TRP A 63 -6.82 -6.93 -6.58
N GLY A 64 -6.93 -6.62 -7.88
CA GLY A 64 -8.15 -6.00 -8.41
C GLY A 64 -9.39 -6.89 -8.20
N THR A 65 -10.56 -6.32 -8.44
CA THR A 65 -11.92 -6.77 -8.03
C THR A 65 -12.36 -8.20 -8.40
N ARG A 66 -11.51 -9.04 -9.00
CA ARG A 66 -11.82 -10.44 -9.35
C ARG A 66 -10.70 -11.44 -9.07
N GLY A 67 -9.72 -11.11 -8.22
CA GLY A 67 -8.58 -12.00 -7.93
C GLY A 67 -7.57 -12.17 -9.09
N ASN A 68 -7.96 -11.77 -10.31
CA ASN A 68 -7.12 -11.67 -11.51
C ASN A 68 -6.93 -10.22 -12.00
N GLY A 69 -7.43 -9.24 -11.24
CA GLY A 69 -7.23 -7.83 -11.59
C GLY A 69 -5.80 -7.37 -11.31
N PRO A 70 -5.35 -6.26 -11.93
CA PRO A 70 -3.99 -5.76 -11.73
C PRO A 70 -3.72 -5.52 -10.24
N LEU A 71 -2.52 -5.87 -9.81
CA LEU A 71 -2.06 -5.59 -8.46
C LEU A 71 -2.03 -4.08 -8.23
N ARG A 72 -2.46 -3.67 -7.04
CA ARG A 72 -2.42 -2.28 -6.59
C ARG A 72 -1.76 -2.22 -5.22
N ILE A 73 -1.13 -1.09 -4.94
CA ILE A 73 -0.58 -0.77 -3.62
C ILE A 73 -1.38 0.38 -3.04
N VAL A 74 -1.78 0.23 -1.78
CA VAL A 74 -2.65 1.18 -1.07
C VAL A 74 -2.12 1.48 0.32
N CYS A 75 -2.51 2.63 0.86
CA CYS A 75 -2.11 3.07 2.18
C CYS A 75 -2.65 2.11 3.24
N SER A 76 -1.86 1.84 4.29
CA SER A 76 -2.24 0.98 5.41
C SER A 76 -3.34 1.56 6.31
N THR A 77 -3.64 2.85 6.17
CA THR A 77 -4.62 3.54 7.01
C THR A 77 -6.04 3.22 6.54
N GLU A 78 -6.91 2.85 7.49
CA GLU A 78 -8.32 2.58 7.22
C GLU A 78 -8.97 3.75 6.46
N ARG A 79 -9.72 3.45 5.41
CA ARG A 79 -10.44 4.42 4.54
C ARG A 79 -9.56 5.42 3.80
N CYS A 80 -8.24 5.26 3.83
CA CYS A 80 -7.34 6.05 3.01
C CYS A 80 -7.31 5.47 1.59
N ASN A 81 -7.60 6.30 0.59
CA ASN A 81 -7.58 5.93 -0.82
C ASN A 81 -6.31 6.41 -1.54
N ALA A 82 -5.26 6.75 -0.78
CA ALA A 82 -4.01 7.26 -1.34
C ALA A 82 -3.34 6.23 -2.26
N ILE A 83 -2.88 6.74 -3.40
CA ILE A 83 -2.12 6.01 -4.41
C ILE A 83 -0.65 6.44 -4.38
N PRO A 84 0.28 5.76 -5.08
CA PRO A 84 1.71 6.10 -5.02
C PRO A 84 2.07 7.56 -5.30
N MET A 85 1.28 8.25 -6.14
CA MET A 85 1.47 9.67 -6.41
C MET A 85 1.29 10.55 -5.16
N ASP A 86 0.45 10.14 -4.22
CA ASP A 86 0.16 10.85 -2.97
C ASP A 86 1.19 10.60 -1.87
N TRP A 87 2.21 9.76 -2.14
CA TRP A 87 3.21 9.37 -1.16
C TRP A 87 4.54 10.03 -1.45
N VAL A 88 4.96 10.95 -0.60
CA VAL A 88 6.23 11.67 -0.77
C VAL A 88 7.29 11.12 0.19
N ARG A 89 8.57 11.27 -0.17
CA ARG A 89 9.65 11.02 0.81
C ARG A 89 9.48 12.05 1.94
N PRO A 90 9.55 11.65 3.22
CA PRO A 90 9.60 12.59 4.33
C PRO A 90 10.93 13.35 4.25
N THR A 91 11.00 14.39 3.42
CA THR A 91 12.09 15.34 3.48
C THR A 91 11.75 16.38 4.54
N VAL A 92 12.78 16.96 5.14
CA VAL A 92 12.65 18.03 6.13
C VAL A 92 11.84 19.23 5.59
N GLU A 93 11.70 19.34 4.26
CA GLU A 93 11.03 20.44 3.54
C GLU A 93 9.57 20.21 3.15
N VAL A 94 9.04 18.97 3.22
CA VAL A 94 7.59 18.74 2.98
C VAL A 94 6.75 19.51 4.01
N HIS A 95 7.33 19.86 5.17
CA HIS A 95 6.72 20.72 6.18
C HIS A 95 6.45 22.17 5.71
N ARG A 96 7.14 22.66 4.67
CA ARG A 96 7.09 24.08 4.27
C ARG A 96 6.33 24.38 2.98
N ILE A 97 6.25 23.43 2.04
CA ILE A 97 5.75 23.73 0.68
C ILE A 97 4.30 23.25 0.45
N TRP A 98 3.82 22.24 1.18
CA TRP A 98 2.50 21.63 0.90
C TRP A 98 1.52 21.56 2.08
N ILE A 99 1.94 21.90 3.31
CA ILE A 99 1.05 21.95 4.51
C ILE A 99 0.42 23.35 4.69
N ALA A 100 0.56 24.27 3.72
CA ALA A 100 -0.21 25.51 3.77
C ALA A 100 -1.71 25.16 3.70
N PRO A 101 -2.52 25.44 4.73
CA PRO A 101 -3.95 25.21 4.66
C PRO A 101 -4.50 26.02 3.48
N LYS A 102 -5.22 25.36 2.58
CA LYS A 102 -6.06 26.04 1.59
C LYS A 102 -7.14 26.77 2.38
N ASN A 103 -6.91 28.05 2.65
CA ASN A 103 -7.91 28.97 3.21
C ASN A 103 -9.03 29.22 2.21
#